data_AF-A0A6L5HBA6-F1
#
_entry.id   AF-A0A6L5HBA6-F1
#
_cell.length_a   1.000
_cell.length_b   1.000
_cell.length_c   1.000
_cell.angle_alpha   90.00
_cell.angle_beta   90.00
_cell.angle_gamma   90.00
#
_symmetry.space_group_name_H-M   'P 1'
#
loop_
_entity.id
_entity.type
_entity.pdbx_description
1 polymer ?
#
loop_
_entity_poly.entity_id
_entity_poly.type
_entity_poly.pdbx_seq_one_letter_code
_entity_poly.pdbx_strand_id
1 'polypeptide(L)'
;MLNRPIRRKRQKLSDVIVESVKRSIVTDALKPGDRLPTERELMESFQCSKGSAREALKALEVEGLVSTRTGPSGGAYLNQAGTEPASRALRNYLHFQHLDGEQVYQLRKVIEVELAVSVIGRLSAEDYQALQANVDLCSAPEDSEAGQREQRLAELEFHTLLARACPNPLLSFMAQFLNDLLRDLVVLKKAYKPKRKQFDAANLDYHKQLLVALRAEDEAQVRTLMHEHMCDAEHHMTALEGQVNPHFLLEFDHHH
;
A
#
# COMPACT_ATOMS: atom_id res chain seq x y z
N MET A 1 -35.64 22.72 -31.65
CA MET A 1 -35.08 21.63 -30.82
C MET A 1 -33.78 21.18 -31.47
N LEU A 2 -32.63 21.59 -30.93
CA LEU A 2 -31.31 21.34 -31.51
C LEU A 2 -30.83 19.94 -31.13
N ASN A 3 -30.73 19.07 -32.13
CA ASN A 3 -30.15 17.74 -32.02
C ASN A 3 -28.62 17.89 -31.84
N ARG A 4 -28.14 17.89 -30.59
CA ARG A 4 -26.70 17.85 -30.32
C ARG A 4 -26.17 16.46 -30.70
N PRO A 5 -25.15 16.33 -31.58
CA PRO A 5 -24.58 15.04 -31.89
C PRO A 5 -23.93 14.47 -30.64
N ILE A 6 -24.34 13.26 -30.25
CA ILE A 6 -23.63 12.45 -29.25
C ILE A 6 -22.26 12.13 -29.86
N ARG A 7 -21.22 12.92 -29.50
CA ARG A 7 -19.84 12.57 -29.79
C ARG A 7 -19.52 11.27 -29.06
N ARG A 8 -19.68 10.12 -29.72
CA ARG A 8 -18.98 8.90 -29.32
C ARG A 8 -17.50 9.27 -29.25
N LYS A 9 -16.92 9.29 -28.05
CA LYS A 9 -15.47 9.45 -27.86
C LYS A 9 -14.82 8.36 -28.73
N ARG A 10 -14.17 8.75 -29.84
CA ARG A 10 -13.26 7.83 -30.55
C ARG A 10 -12.21 7.42 -29.50
N GLN A 11 -12.15 6.14 -29.16
CA GLN A 11 -11.11 5.62 -28.29
C GLN A 11 -9.76 6.02 -28.87
N LYS A 12 -8.85 6.54 -28.04
CA LYS A 12 -7.55 6.92 -28.54
C LYS A 12 -6.82 5.67 -28.99
N LEU A 13 -6.06 5.77 -30.09
CA LEU A 13 -5.30 4.63 -30.61
C LEU A 13 -4.24 4.16 -29.59
N SER A 14 -3.70 5.08 -28.78
CA SER A 14 -2.85 4.74 -27.63
C SER A 14 -3.53 3.80 -26.64
N ASP A 15 -4.79 4.07 -26.26
CA ASP A 15 -5.56 3.21 -25.34
C ASP A 15 -5.77 1.80 -25.94
N VAL A 16 -6.00 1.71 -27.26
CA VAL A 16 -6.12 0.42 -27.97
C VAL A 16 -4.81 -0.36 -27.93
N ILE A 17 -3.68 0.31 -28.13
CA ILE A 17 -2.34 -0.29 -28.03
C ILE A 17 -2.09 -0.80 -26.61
N VAL A 18 -2.40 -0.02 -25.58
CA VAL A 18 -2.26 -0.41 -24.16
C VAL A 18 -3.02 -1.70 -23.87
N GLU A 19 -4.31 -1.75 -24.21
CA GLU A 19 -5.14 -2.94 -23.97
C GLU A 19 -4.68 -4.16 -24.77
N SER A 20 -4.19 -3.96 -25.99
CA SER A 20 -3.62 -5.04 -26.79
C SER A 20 -2.33 -5.59 -26.20
N VAL A 21 -1.45 -4.73 -25.68
CA VAL A 21 -0.22 -5.16 -25.00
C VAL A 21 -0.54 -5.87 -23.69
N LYS A 22 -1.50 -5.37 -22.89
CA LYS A 22 -1.98 -6.09 -21.69
C LYS A 22 -2.50 -7.48 -22.02
N ARG A 23 -3.24 -7.61 -23.11
CA ARG A 23 -3.72 -8.91 -23.60
C ARG A 23 -2.56 -9.81 -24.00
N SER A 24 -1.58 -9.31 -24.75
CA SER A 24 -0.43 -10.12 -25.20
C SER A 24 0.42 -10.61 -24.03
N ILE A 25 0.58 -9.80 -22.96
CA ILE A 25 1.25 -10.22 -21.73
C ILE A 25 0.63 -11.50 -21.17
N VAL A 26 -0.71 -11.57 -21.14
CA VAL A 26 -1.44 -12.73 -20.64
C VAL A 26 -1.41 -13.89 -21.64
N THR A 27 -1.70 -13.64 -22.93
CA THR A 27 -1.81 -14.71 -23.93
C THR A 27 -0.48 -15.37 -24.26
N ASP A 28 0.60 -14.59 -24.23
CA ASP A 28 1.94 -15.04 -24.59
C ASP A 28 2.75 -15.46 -23.35
N ALA A 29 2.10 -15.45 -22.18
CA ALA A 29 2.69 -15.79 -20.88
C ALA A 29 4.00 -15.03 -20.58
N LEU A 30 4.04 -13.75 -20.98
CA LEU A 30 5.21 -12.89 -20.78
C LEU A 30 5.44 -12.64 -19.28
N LYS A 31 6.69 -12.55 -18.88
CA LYS A 31 7.14 -12.40 -17.49
C LYS A 31 7.88 -11.07 -17.30
N PRO A 32 7.95 -10.57 -16.05
CA PRO A 32 8.88 -9.49 -15.72
C PRO A 32 10.28 -9.79 -16.26
N GLY A 33 10.88 -8.80 -16.93
CA GLY A 33 12.15 -8.93 -17.64
C GLY A 33 12.03 -9.18 -19.14
N ASP A 34 10.90 -9.68 -19.63
CA ASP A 34 10.69 -9.88 -21.07
C ASP A 34 10.61 -8.55 -21.80
N ARG A 35 11.07 -8.55 -23.06
CA ARG A 35 11.06 -7.37 -23.91
C ARG A 35 9.67 -7.20 -24.53
N LEU A 36 9.14 -5.99 -24.49
CA LEU A 36 7.93 -5.62 -25.21
C LEU A 36 8.24 -5.13 -26.63
N PRO A 37 7.23 -5.13 -27.54
CA PRO A 37 7.38 -4.53 -28.85
C PRO A 37 7.95 -3.11 -28.76
N THR A 38 8.97 -2.86 -29.58
CA THR A 38 9.62 -1.55 -29.71
C THR A 38 8.64 -0.51 -30.28
N GLU A 39 8.94 0.78 -30.11
CA GLU A 39 8.16 1.86 -30.74
C GLU A 39 7.92 1.60 -32.23
N ARG A 40 8.93 1.10 -32.94
CA ARG A 40 8.85 0.80 -34.37
C ARG A 40 7.90 -0.36 -34.66
N GLU A 41 7.99 -1.44 -33.90
CA GLU A 41 7.10 -2.61 -34.07
C GLU A 41 5.65 -2.27 -33.72
N LEU A 42 5.42 -1.41 -32.71
CA LEU A 42 4.08 -0.90 -32.40
C LEU A 42 3.54 -0.02 -33.54
N MET A 43 4.36 0.85 -34.12
CA MET A 43 3.97 1.67 -35.26
C MET A 43 3.57 0.82 -36.47
N GLU A 44 4.34 -0.23 -36.77
CA GLU A 44 4.06 -1.15 -37.87
C GLU A 44 2.80 -1.98 -37.61
N SER A 45 2.64 -2.53 -36.40
CA SER A 45 1.51 -3.41 -36.04
C SER A 45 0.17 -2.68 -35.96
N PHE A 46 0.17 -1.45 -35.43
CA PHE A 46 -1.05 -0.67 -35.21
C PHE A 46 -1.25 0.45 -36.23
N GLN A 47 -0.37 0.56 -37.24
CA GLN A 47 -0.37 1.63 -38.25
C GLN A 47 -0.50 3.02 -37.62
N CYS A 48 0.23 3.25 -36.52
CA CYS A 48 0.09 4.44 -35.69
C CYS A 48 1.27 5.41 -35.87
N SER A 49 1.07 6.66 -35.44
CA SER A 49 2.18 7.61 -35.34
C SER A 49 3.13 7.22 -34.22
N LYS A 50 4.39 7.66 -34.32
CA LYS A 50 5.39 7.53 -33.24
C LYS A 50 4.90 8.12 -31.91
N GLY A 51 4.15 9.23 -31.97
CA GLY A 51 3.53 9.84 -30.79
C GLY A 51 2.54 8.91 -30.09
N SER A 52 1.71 8.19 -30.85
CA SER A 52 0.72 7.25 -30.30
C SER A 52 1.39 6.04 -29.63
N ALA A 53 2.44 5.50 -30.26
CA ALA A 53 3.22 4.40 -29.68
C ALA A 53 3.92 4.80 -28.38
N ARG A 54 4.50 6.02 -28.34
CA ARG A 54 5.10 6.58 -27.12
C ARG A 54 4.08 6.82 -26.01
N GLU A 55 2.91 7.36 -26.34
CA GLU A 55 1.83 7.58 -25.37
C GLU A 55 1.39 6.24 -24.75
N ALA A 56 1.26 5.19 -25.56
CA ALA A 56 0.91 3.85 -25.07
C ALA A 56 1.98 3.25 -24.15
N LEU A 57 3.25 3.27 -24.57
CA LEU A 57 4.36 2.80 -23.72
C LEU A 57 4.47 3.61 -22.42
N LYS A 58 4.23 4.93 -22.49
CA LYS A 58 4.25 5.78 -21.31
C LYS A 58 3.09 5.48 -20.36
N ALA A 59 1.90 5.20 -20.89
CA ALA A 59 0.75 4.79 -20.08
C ALA A 59 1.03 3.47 -19.35
N LEU A 60 1.59 2.47 -20.03
CA LEU A 60 2.00 1.20 -19.42
C LEU A 60 3.11 1.38 -18.36
N GLU A 61 4.02 2.33 -18.57
CA GLU A 61 5.05 2.69 -17.58
C GLU A 61 4.43 3.36 -16.34
N VAL A 62 3.42 4.23 -16.52
CA VAL A 62 2.69 4.86 -15.42
C VAL A 62 1.90 3.83 -14.59
N GLU A 63 1.36 2.81 -15.23
CA GLU A 63 0.70 1.67 -14.56
C GLU A 63 1.70 0.71 -13.88
N GLY A 64 3.01 0.90 -14.09
CA GLY A 64 4.07 0.07 -13.51
C GLY A 64 4.32 -1.26 -14.21
N LEU A 65 3.62 -1.54 -15.31
CA LEU A 65 3.79 -2.77 -16.10
C LEU A 65 5.06 -2.76 -16.96
N VAL A 66 5.60 -1.57 -17.24
CA VAL A 66 6.74 -1.39 -18.14
C VAL A 66 7.81 -0.52 -17.52
N SER A 67 9.07 -0.85 -17.80
CA SER A 67 10.23 0.02 -17.55
C SER A 67 10.99 0.25 -18.85
N THR A 68 11.47 1.47 -19.04
CA THR A 68 12.29 1.83 -20.20
C THR A 68 13.78 1.82 -19.85
N ARG A 69 14.58 1.07 -20.63
CA ARG A 69 16.05 1.04 -20.49
C ARG A 69 16.70 1.79 -21.64
N THR A 70 17.74 2.57 -21.36
CA THR A 70 18.54 3.29 -22.37
C THR A 70 19.71 2.43 -22.87
N GLY A 71 20.27 2.76 -24.04
CA GLY A 71 21.44 2.10 -24.62
C GLY A 71 21.17 1.22 -25.86
N PRO A 72 22.19 0.55 -26.41
CA PRO A 72 22.09 -0.25 -27.65
C PRO A 72 21.12 -1.44 -27.55
N SER A 73 20.98 -2.01 -26.35
CA SER A 73 19.96 -3.02 -26.01
C SER A 73 18.77 -2.40 -25.26
N GLY A 74 18.57 -1.09 -25.39
CA GLY A 74 17.47 -0.36 -24.76
C GLY A 74 16.10 -0.73 -25.33
N GLY A 75 15.06 -0.30 -24.64
CA GLY A 75 13.67 -0.59 -25.01
C GLY A 75 12.74 -0.69 -23.81
N ALA A 76 11.48 -1.00 -24.09
CA ALA A 76 10.46 -1.30 -23.10
C ALA A 76 10.58 -2.76 -22.64
N TYR A 77 10.62 -2.96 -21.34
CA TYR A 77 10.67 -4.28 -20.70
C TYR A 77 9.54 -4.40 -19.70
N LEU A 78 8.96 -5.59 -19.59
CA LEU A 78 8.00 -5.86 -18.54
C LEU A 78 8.64 -5.74 -17.18
N ASN A 79 7.93 -5.08 -16.28
CA ASN A 79 8.33 -4.89 -14.91
C ASN A 79 7.38 -5.66 -13.98
N GLN A 80 7.89 -6.08 -12.83
CA GLN A 80 7.01 -6.48 -11.74
C GLN A 80 6.42 -5.20 -11.17
N ALA A 81 5.12 -4.98 -11.39
CA ALA A 81 4.45 -3.79 -10.89
C ALA A 81 4.60 -3.75 -9.36
N GLY A 82 5.20 -2.67 -8.85
CA GLY A 82 5.19 -2.39 -7.42
C GLY A 82 3.77 -2.09 -6.93
N THR A 83 3.60 -1.99 -5.62
CA THR A 83 2.30 -1.66 -5.00
C THR A 83 1.89 -0.20 -5.21
N GLU A 84 2.85 0.69 -5.47
CA GLU A 84 2.66 2.14 -5.53
C GLU A 84 1.63 2.61 -6.60
N PRO A 85 1.67 2.17 -7.88
CA PRO A 85 0.66 2.56 -8.85
C PRO A 85 -0.77 2.18 -8.42
N ALA A 86 -0.96 0.99 -7.84
CA ALA A 86 -2.26 0.53 -7.35
C ALA A 86 -2.72 1.33 -6.11
N SER A 87 -1.82 1.57 -5.16
CA SER A 87 -2.07 2.41 -3.98
C SER A 87 -2.51 3.82 -4.39
N ARG A 88 -1.81 4.42 -5.35
CA ARG A 88 -2.15 5.74 -5.90
C ARG A 88 -3.52 5.77 -6.56
N ALA A 89 -3.85 4.76 -7.36
CA ALA A 89 -5.17 4.67 -7.98
C ALA A 89 -6.29 4.58 -6.93
N LEU A 90 -6.08 3.80 -5.87
CA LEU A 90 -7.04 3.69 -4.77
C LEU A 90 -7.16 5.00 -3.97
N ARG A 91 -6.03 5.66 -3.66
CA ARG A 91 -6.02 7.00 -3.02
C ARG A 91 -6.77 8.03 -3.86
N ASN A 92 -6.57 8.02 -5.18
CA ASN A 92 -7.29 8.92 -6.09
C ASN A 92 -8.80 8.67 -6.07
N TYR A 93 -9.23 7.40 -6.04
CA TYR A 93 -10.65 7.06 -5.91
C TYR A 93 -11.24 7.56 -4.58
N LEU A 94 -10.49 7.39 -3.49
CA LEU A 94 -10.92 7.78 -2.16
C LEU A 94 -10.83 9.30 -1.92
N HIS A 95 -10.13 10.06 -2.76
CA HIS A 95 -9.78 11.47 -2.52
C HIS A 95 -10.98 12.38 -2.20
N PHE A 96 -12.13 12.14 -2.81
CA PHE A 96 -13.36 12.89 -2.54
C PHE A 96 -14.38 12.10 -1.72
N GLN A 97 -13.97 10.96 -1.15
CA GLN A 97 -14.79 10.16 -0.25
C GLN A 97 -14.54 10.59 1.19
N HIS A 98 -15.55 10.40 2.03
CA HIS A 98 -15.36 10.50 3.47
C HIS A 98 -14.71 9.20 3.95
N LEU A 99 -13.46 9.29 4.41
CA LEU A 99 -12.72 8.20 5.04
C LEU A 99 -12.26 8.65 6.42
N ASP A 100 -12.80 8.01 7.46
CA ASP A 100 -12.47 8.23 8.86
C ASP A 100 -11.74 7.03 9.48
N GLY A 101 -11.31 7.19 10.73
CA GLY A 101 -10.54 6.22 11.48
C GLY A 101 -11.35 4.98 11.83
N GLU A 102 -12.64 5.14 12.13
CA GLU A 102 -13.56 4.02 12.37
C GLU A 102 -13.62 3.10 11.16
N GLN A 103 -13.78 3.66 9.95
CA GLN A 103 -13.78 2.89 8.71
C GLN A 103 -12.44 2.21 8.43
N VAL A 104 -11.32 2.88 8.69
CA VAL A 104 -9.98 2.29 8.54
C VAL A 104 -9.80 1.11 9.52
N TYR A 105 -10.16 1.29 10.79
CA TYR A 105 -10.02 0.25 11.81
C TYR A 105 -11.04 -0.87 11.68
N GLN A 106 -12.23 -0.61 11.12
CA GLN A 106 -13.16 -1.66 10.72
C GLN A 106 -12.49 -2.66 9.77
N LEU A 107 -11.77 -2.19 8.76
CA LEU A 107 -11.01 -3.07 7.87
C LEU A 107 -9.81 -3.70 8.58
N ARG A 108 -9.06 -2.95 9.40
CA ARG A 108 -7.89 -3.50 10.12
C ARG A 108 -8.27 -4.65 11.07
N LYS A 109 -9.40 -4.58 11.77
CA LYS A 109 -9.91 -5.67 12.63
C LYS A 109 -10.11 -6.99 11.87
N VAL A 110 -10.39 -6.93 10.57
CA VAL A 110 -10.52 -8.13 9.71
C VAL A 110 -9.17 -8.50 9.11
N ILE A 111 -8.50 -7.52 8.49
CA ILE A 111 -7.31 -7.75 7.66
C ILE A 111 -6.10 -8.10 8.51
N GLU A 112 -5.83 -7.38 9.60
CA GLU A 112 -4.64 -7.60 10.44
C GLU A 112 -4.72 -8.95 11.16
N VAL A 113 -5.93 -9.37 11.55
CA VAL A 113 -6.18 -10.67 12.19
C VAL A 113 -5.87 -11.81 11.21
N GLU A 114 -6.47 -11.77 10.02
CA GLU A 114 -6.20 -12.79 8.99
C GLU A 114 -4.75 -12.76 8.52
N LEU A 115 -4.13 -11.57 8.45
CA LEU A 115 -2.71 -11.42 8.15
C LEU A 115 -1.84 -12.12 9.19
N ALA A 116 -2.05 -11.84 10.47
CA ALA A 116 -1.28 -12.40 11.58
C ALA A 116 -1.42 -13.92 11.66
N VAL A 117 -2.62 -14.46 11.43
CA VAL A 117 -2.84 -15.91 11.35
C VAL A 117 -2.14 -16.52 10.14
N SER A 118 -2.19 -15.85 8.98
CA SER A 118 -1.64 -16.39 7.73
C SER A 118 -0.13 -16.62 7.73
N VAL A 119 0.60 -15.96 8.64
CA VAL A 119 2.07 -16.05 8.76
C VAL A 119 2.53 -17.06 9.81
N ILE A 120 1.62 -17.68 10.57
CA ILE A 120 1.95 -18.74 11.54
C ILE A 120 2.64 -19.90 10.80
N GLY A 121 3.74 -20.40 11.37
CA GLY A 121 4.56 -21.46 10.79
C GLY A 121 5.32 -21.05 9.51
N ARG A 122 5.31 -19.76 9.14
CA ARG A 122 5.99 -19.24 7.93
C ARG A 122 7.07 -18.21 8.22
N LEU A 123 7.06 -17.61 9.42
CA LEU A 123 8.07 -16.63 9.82
C LEU A 123 9.45 -17.29 9.95
N SER A 124 10.44 -16.73 9.27
CA SER A 124 11.84 -17.13 9.36
C SER A 124 12.48 -16.64 10.67
N ALA A 125 13.70 -17.14 10.96
CA ALA A 125 14.47 -16.63 12.09
C ALA A 125 14.77 -15.12 11.93
N GLU A 126 15.02 -14.68 10.71
CA GLU A 126 15.23 -13.28 10.35
C GLU A 126 13.97 -12.43 10.59
N ASP A 127 12.79 -12.95 10.25
CA ASP A 127 11.52 -12.25 10.51
C ASP A 127 11.28 -12.06 12.01
N TYR A 128 11.48 -13.11 12.80
CA TYR A 128 11.37 -13.04 14.25
C TYR A 128 12.40 -12.10 14.88
N GLN A 129 13.61 -12.03 14.33
CA GLN A 129 14.63 -11.08 14.78
C GLN A 129 14.22 -9.64 14.47
N ALA A 130 13.66 -9.38 13.28
CA ALA A 130 13.16 -8.06 12.91
C ALA A 130 11.98 -7.62 13.78
N LEU A 131 11.02 -8.52 14.05
CA LEU A 131 9.90 -8.25 14.96
C LEU A 131 10.36 -7.97 16.39
N GLN A 132 11.32 -8.74 16.90
CA GLN A 132 11.89 -8.52 18.24
C GLN A 132 12.59 -7.15 18.32
N ALA A 133 13.44 -6.83 17.34
CA ALA A 133 14.14 -5.55 17.30
C ALA A 133 13.16 -4.36 17.24
N ASN A 134 12.05 -4.52 16.52
CA ASN A 134 10.98 -3.52 16.48
C ASN A 134 10.29 -3.34 17.84
N VAL A 135 9.95 -4.43 18.54
CA VAL A 135 9.39 -4.39 19.90
C VAL A 135 10.36 -3.73 20.89
N ASP A 136 11.65 -4.04 20.77
CA ASP A 136 12.69 -3.48 21.65
C ASP A 136 12.82 -1.96 21.43
N LEU A 137 12.77 -1.49 20.18
CA LEU A 137 12.76 -0.07 19.84
C LEU A 137 11.56 0.66 20.49
N CYS A 138 10.38 0.05 20.45
CA CYS A 138 9.17 0.61 21.07
C CYS A 138 9.20 0.60 22.62
N SER A 139 10.10 -0.19 23.24
CA SER A 139 10.17 -0.35 24.70
C SER A 139 10.91 0.77 25.43
N ALA A 140 11.75 1.53 24.72
CA ALA A 140 12.56 2.60 25.28
C ALA A 140 12.46 3.89 24.44
N PRO A 141 11.24 4.47 24.29
CA PRO A 141 11.06 5.65 23.45
C PRO A 141 11.75 6.87 24.06
N GLU A 142 12.44 7.64 23.22
CA GLU A 142 12.98 8.94 23.62
C GLU A 142 11.86 9.91 23.96
N ASP A 143 11.99 10.66 25.07
CA ASP A 143 11.02 11.68 25.47
C ASP A 143 11.23 13.01 24.71
N SER A 144 11.31 12.91 23.38
CA SER A 144 11.45 14.03 22.46
C SER A 144 10.32 13.99 21.42
N GLU A 145 10.09 15.10 20.71
CA GLU A 145 9.12 15.10 19.61
C GLU A 145 9.51 14.11 18.51
N ALA A 146 10.80 14.03 18.19
CA ALA A 146 11.34 13.09 17.23
C ALA A 146 11.13 11.64 17.70
N GLY A 147 11.39 11.36 18.99
CA GLY A 147 11.18 10.06 19.61
C GLY A 147 9.72 9.61 19.59
N GLN A 148 8.78 10.50 19.89
CA GLN A 148 7.34 10.19 19.78
C GLN A 148 6.94 9.86 18.34
N ARG A 149 7.43 10.62 17.36
CA ARG A 149 7.17 10.33 15.94
C ARG A 149 7.75 8.97 15.54
N GLU A 150 9.00 8.70 15.93
CA GLU A 150 9.68 7.44 15.65
C GLU A 150 8.96 6.25 16.27
N GLN A 151 8.53 6.38 17.53
CA GLN A 151 7.73 5.36 18.22
C GLN A 151 6.46 5.01 17.45
N ARG A 152 5.66 6.01 17.03
CA ARG A 152 4.43 5.75 16.25
C ARG A 152 4.72 5.11 14.89
N LEU A 153 5.84 5.45 14.25
CA LEU A 153 6.26 4.81 13.01
C LEU A 153 6.72 3.36 13.25
N ALA A 154 7.41 3.10 14.36
CA ALA A 154 7.84 1.76 14.76
C ALA A 154 6.64 0.86 15.09
N GLU A 155 5.61 1.37 15.77
CA GLU A 155 4.36 0.65 16.03
C GLU A 155 3.67 0.19 14.73
N LEU A 156 3.65 1.03 13.69
CA LEU A 156 3.12 0.66 12.37
C LEU A 156 4.05 -0.30 11.61
N GLU A 157 5.36 -0.23 11.85
CA GLU A 157 6.33 -1.13 11.22
C GLU A 157 6.15 -2.58 11.68
N PHE A 158 5.69 -2.83 12.91
CA PHE A 158 5.34 -4.18 13.38
C PHE A 158 4.37 -4.88 12.41
N HIS A 159 3.29 -4.20 12.04
CA HIS A 159 2.29 -4.70 11.10
C HIS A 159 2.83 -4.83 9.68
N THR A 160 3.71 -3.90 9.28
CA THR A 160 4.39 -3.94 7.98
C THR A 160 5.31 -5.17 7.86
N LEU A 161 6.01 -5.54 8.94
CA LEU A 161 6.85 -6.76 8.98
C LEU A 161 6.00 -8.02 8.80
N LEU A 162 4.87 -8.14 9.49
CA LEU A 162 3.93 -9.25 9.28
C LEU A 162 3.40 -9.26 7.83
N ALA A 163 3.11 -8.09 7.26
CA ALA A 163 2.63 -7.99 5.89
C ALA A 163 3.65 -8.46 4.85
N ARG A 164 4.96 -8.27 5.09
CA ARG A 164 6.03 -8.76 4.21
C ARG A 164 6.15 -10.29 4.20
N ALA A 165 5.84 -10.94 5.32
CA ALA A 165 5.84 -12.39 5.44
C ALA A 165 4.53 -13.05 4.94
N CYS A 166 3.50 -12.25 4.66
CA CYS A 166 2.20 -12.76 4.22
C CYS A 166 2.29 -13.42 2.83
N PRO A 167 1.85 -14.70 2.70
CA PRO A 167 1.94 -15.42 1.44
C PRO A 167 0.88 -14.99 0.42
N ASN A 168 -0.16 -14.26 0.86
CA ASN A 168 -1.22 -13.77 -0.02
C ASN A 168 -0.91 -12.32 -0.44
N PRO A 169 -0.54 -12.07 -1.71
CA PRO A 169 -0.13 -10.74 -2.16
C PRO A 169 -1.25 -9.70 -2.09
N LEU A 170 -2.52 -10.10 -2.22
CA LEU A 170 -3.65 -9.17 -2.10
C LEU A 170 -3.88 -8.77 -0.63
N LEU A 171 -3.82 -9.74 0.29
CA LEU A 171 -3.94 -9.46 1.72
C LEU A 171 -2.79 -8.57 2.21
N SER A 172 -1.55 -8.89 1.80
CA SER A 172 -0.37 -8.08 2.08
C SER A 172 -0.50 -6.66 1.55
N PHE A 173 -0.97 -6.49 0.31
CA PHE A 173 -1.19 -5.17 -0.29
C PHE A 173 -2.22 -4.36 0.50
N MET A 174 -3.36 -4.95 0.86
CA MET A 174 -4.41 -4.25 1.60
C MET A 174 -3.96 -3.85 3.00
N ALA A 175 -3.21 -4.72 3.70
CA ALA A 175 -2.64 -4.41 5.00
C ALA A 175 -1.62 -3.26 4.92
N GLN A 176 -0.70 -3.31 3.96
CA GLN A 176 0.28 -2.24 3.73
C GLN A 176 -0.41 -0.92 3.38
N PHE A 177 -1.44 -0.95 2.53
CA PHE A 177 -2.21 0.24 2.14
C PHE A 177 -2.83 0.94 3.36
N LEU A 178 -3.49 0.18 4.25
CA LEU A 178 -4.09 0.74 5.47
C LEU A 178 -3.03 1.29 6.44
N ASN A 179 -1.90 0.61 6.56
CA ASN A 179 -0.78 1.06 7.39
C ASN A 179 -0.14 2.34 6.84
N ASP A 180 -0.04 2.49 5.52
CA ASP A 180 0.47 3.70 4.88
C ASP A 180 -0.46 4.89 5.07
N LEU A 181 -1.78 4.69 5.04
CA LEU A 181 -2.74 5.74 5.39
C LEU A 181 -2.53 6.26 6.82
N LEU A 182 -2.28 5.35 7.77
CA LEU A 182 -1.95 5.72 9.16
C LEU A 182 -0.57 6.39 9.27
N ARG A 183 0.41 5.94 8.49
CA ARG A 183 1.75 6.54 8.43
C ARG A 183 1.69 7.99 7.96
N ASP A 184 0.86 8.30 6.97
CA ASP A 184 0.64 9.65 6.48
C ASP A 184 0.09 10.57 7.58
N LEU A 185 -0.82 10.08 8.43
CA LEU A 185 -1.30 10.83 9.59
C LEU A 185 -0.15 11.15 10.58
N VAL A 186 0.75 10.20 10.83
CA VAL A 186 1.90 10.40 11.71
C VAL A 186 2.86 11.44 11.13
N VAL A 187 3.24 11.29 9.86
CA VAL A 187 4.27 12.13 9.23
C VAL A 187 3.76 13.54 8.90
N LEU A 188 2.54 13.63 8.36
CA LEU A 188 2.04 14.86 7.72
C LEU A 188 1.08 15.61 8.65
N LYS A 189 0.32 14.90 9.48
CA LYS A 189 -0.65 15.51 10.41
C LYS A 189 -0.19 15.52 11.87
N LYS A 190 1.04 15.07 12.14
CA LYS A 190 1.62 15.01 13.49
C LYS A 190 0.73 14.26 14.49
N ALA A 191 0.08 13.18 14.04
CA ALA A 191 -0.80 12.31 14.83
C ALA A 191 -0.11 11.58 16.01
N TYR A 192 1.15 11.92 16.31
CA TYR A 192 1.88 11.57 17.52
C TYR A 192 1.67 12.57 18.67
N LYS A 193 0.92 13.67 18.44
CA LYS A 193 0.52 14.64 19.47
C LYS A 193 -0.99 14.58 19.76
N PRO A 194 -1.44 14.68 21.03
CA PRO A 194 -0.63 14.68 22.26
C PRO A 194 -0.04 13.29 22.57
N LYS A 195 0.98 13.24 23.44
CA LYS A 195 1.57 11.98 23.93
C LYS A 195 0.52 11.15 24.68
N ARG A 196 0.46 9.84 24.42
CA ARG A 196 -0.57 8.93 24.96
C ARG A 196 0.07 7.72 25.63
N LYS A 197 0.77 7.97 26.74
CA LYS A 197 1.56 6.95 27.47
C LYS A 197 0.81 5.65 27.77
N GLN A 198 -0.49 5.71 28.08
CA GLN A 198 -1.31 4.51 28.35
C GLN A 198 -1.52 3.67 27.09
N PHE A 199 -1.84 4.32 25.96
CA PHE A 199 -1.95 3.65 24.66
C PHE A 199 -0.61 3.05 24.25
N ASP A 200 0.46 3.84 24.33
CA ASP A 200 1.81 3.42 23.94
C ASP A 200 2.24 2.15 24.70
N ALA A 201 1.91 2.08 26.00
CA ALA A 201 2.19 0.91 26.83
C ALA A 201 1.31 -0.30 26.48
N ALA A 202 0.02 -0.10 26.22
CA ALA A 202 -0.90 -1.17 25.84
C ALA A 202 -0.54 -1.77 24.46
N ASN A 203 -0.24 -0.92 23.47
CA ASN A 203 0.18 -1.32 22.14
C ASN A 203 1.46 -2.17 22.18
N LEU A 204 2.47 -1.71 22.93
CA LEU A 204 3.70 -2.48 23.15
C LEU A 204 3.44 -3.85 23.80
N ASP A 205 2.51 -3.91 24.76
CA ASP A 205 2.15 -5.15 25.42
C ASP A 205 1.49 -6.14 24.45
N TYR A 206 0.55 -5.68 23.61
CA TYR A 206 -0.02 -6.49 22.54
C TYR A 206 1.04 -7.03 21.58
N HIS A 207 1.98 -6.19 21.12
CA HIS A 207 3.05 -6.64 20.22
C HIS A 207 3.95 -7.71 20.86
N LYS A 208 4.27 -7.57 22.15
CA LYS A 208 5.01 -8.59 22.91
C LYS A 208 4.24 -9.91 23.00
N GLN A 209 2.97 -9.85 23.38
CA GLN A 209 2.11 -11.03 23.50
C GLN A 209 1.91 -11.72 22.14
N LEU A 210 1.70 -10.95 21.08
CA LEU A 210 1.60 -11.45 19.71
C LEU A 210 2.89 -12.16 19.28
N LEU A 211 4.06 -11.58 19.57
CA LEU A 211 5.34 -12.21 19.24
C LEU A 211 5.51 -13.56 19.95
N VAL A 212 5.09 -13.67 21.21
CA VAL A 212 5.09 -14.93 21.96
C VAL A 212 4.12 -15.94 21.33
N ALA A 213 2.88 -15.53 21.05
CA ALA A 213 1.87 -16.40 20.44
C ALA A 213 2.27 -16.88 19.03
N LEU A 214 2.86 -16.00 18.21
CA LEU A 214 3.38 -16.33 16.89
C LEU A 214 4.54 -17.34 16.95
N ARG A 215 5.42 -17.25 17.96
CA ARG A 215 6.51 -18.23 18.17
C ARG A 215 5.99 -19.57 18.67
N ALA A 216 4.91 -19.56 19.46
CA ALA A 216 4.23 -20.74 19.94
C ALA A 216 3.30 -21.38 18.88
N GLU A 217 3.12 -20.70 17.74
CA GLU A 217 2.16 -21.07 16.68
C GLU A 217 0.71 -21.23 17.20
N ASP A 218 0.35 -20.47 18.23
CA ASP A 218 -0.99 -20.51 18.83
C ASP A 218 -1.96 -19.61 18.04
N GLU A 219 -2.58 -20.19 17.01
CA GLU A 219 -3.52 -19.48 16.14
C GLU A 219 -4.67 -18.81 16.90
N ALA A 220 -5.24 -19.50 17.89
CA ALA A 220 -6.37 -18.99 18.66
C ALA A 220 -5.96 -17.75 19.46
N GLN A 221 -4.79 -17.80 20.10
CA GLN A 221 -4.26 -16.66 20.85
C GLN A 221 -3.86 -15.51 19.93
N VAL A 222 -3.23 -15.77 18.78
CA VAL A 222 -2.88 -14.73 17.77
C VAL A 222 -4.14 -14.00 17.30
N ARG A 223 -5.20 -14.74 16.99
CA ARG A 223 -6.48 -14.18 16.54
C ARG A 223 -7.09 -13.26 17.58
N THR A 224 -7.18 -13.71 18.83
CA THR A 224 -7.74 -12.94 19.95
C THR A 224 -6.93 -11.67 20.19
N LEU A 225 -5.61 -11.80 20.36
CA LEU A 225 -4.73 -10.67 20.66
C LEU A 225 -4.72 -9.62 19.55
N MET A 226 -4.67 -10.04 18.28
CA MET A 226 -4.67 -9.09 17.16
C MET A 226 -6.00 -8.35 17.04
N HIS A 227 -7.12 -9.04 17.29
CA HIS A 227 -8.43 -8.41 17.29
C HIS A 227 -8.57 -7.39 18.44
N GLU A 228 -8.20 -7.78 19.66
CA GLU A 228 -8.22 -6.91 20.83
C GLU A 228 -7.32 -5.69 20.66
N HIS A 229 -6.11 -5.88 20.12
CA HIS A 229 -5.19 -4.81 19.76
C HIS A 229 -5.81 -3.82 18.77
N MET A 230 -6.46 -4.30 17.69
CA MET A 230 -7.13 -3.43 16.73
C MET A 230 -8.33 -2.68 17.32
N CYS A 231 -9.09 -3.31 18.22
CA CYS A 231 -10.15 -2.64 18.97
C CYS A 231 -9.59 -1.54 19.87
N ASP A 232 -8.54 -1.81 20.65
CA ASP A 232 -7.93 -0.82 21.54
C ASP A 232 -7.38 0.36 20.74
N ALA A 233 -6.64 0.09 19.66
CA ALA A 233 -6.09 1.10 18.77
C ALA A 233 -7.17 1.95 18.06
N GLU A 234 -8.34 1.39 17.74
CA GLU A 234 -9.50 2.13 17.23
C GLU A 234 -10.02 3.15 18.25
N HIS A 235 -10.24 2.73 19.51
CA HIS A 235 -10.70 3.66 20.57
C HIS A 235 -9.77 4.87 20.69
N HIS A 236 -8.46 4.63 20.60
CA HIS A 236 -7.47 5.69 20.60
C HIS A 236 -7.51 6.54 19.33
N MET A 237 -7.69 5.95 18.15
CA MET A 237 -7.84 6.71 16.91
C MET A 237 -9.06 7.63 16.97
N THR A 238 -10.24 7.13 17.33
CA THR A 238 -11.47 7.95 17.45
C THR A 238 -11.28 9.13 18.42
N ALA A 239 -10.58 8.91 19.54
CA ALA A 239 -10.22 10.00 20.46
C ALA A 239 -9.26 11.03 19.85
N LEU A 240 -8.41 10.65 18.88
CA LEU A 240 -7.59 11.58 18.09
C LEU A 240 -8.42 12.37 17.09
N GLU A 241 -9.38 11.74 16.41
CA GLU A 241 -10.23 12.44 15.44
C GLU A 241 -11.14 13.48 16.08
N GLY A 242 -11.57 13.26 17.32
CA GLY A 242 -12.25 14.30 18.10
C GLY A 242 -11.38 15.51 18.42
N GLN A 243 -10.05 15.41 18.31
CA GLN A 243 -9.08 16.46 18.69
C GLN A 243 -8.38 17.10 17.48
N VAL A 244 -8.30 16.39 16.36
CA VAL A 244 -7.57 16.76 15.13
C VAL A 244 -8.48 16.37 13.97
N ASN A 245 -8.59 17.19 12.90
CA ASN A 245 -9.31 16.79 11.69
C ASN A 245 -8.43 15.82 10.85
N PRO A 246 -8.54 14.48 11.01
CA PRO A 246 -7.60 13.56 10.43
C PRO A 246 -8.21 13.00 9.16
N HIS A 247 -8.41 13.85 8.15
CA HIS A 247 -8.66 13.33 6.82
C HIS A 247 -7.49 12.41 6.42
N PHE A 248 -7.75 11.12 6.16
CA PHE A 248 -6.70 10.13 5.91
C PHE A 248 -5.97 10.33 4.58
N LEU A 249 -6.53 11.17 3.71
CA LEU A 249 -5.94 11.50 2.42
C LEU A 249 -5.36 12.88 2.46
N LEU A 250 -4.28 13.07 1.69
CA LEU A 250 -3.66 14.36 1.53
C LEU A 250 -4.51 15.22 0.61
N GLU A 251 -4.87 16.41 1.09
CA GLU A 251 -5.20 17.52 0.22
C GLU A 251 -3.88 17.94 -0.45
N PHE A 252 -3.73 17.66 -1.74
CA PHE A 252 -2.65 18.30 -2.49
C PHE A 252 -3.02 19.77 -2.60
N ASP A 253 -2.23 20.64 -1.97
CA ASP A 253 -2.40 22.09 -2.08
C ASP A 253 -2.57 22.48 -3.55
N HIS A 254 -3.77 22.90 -3.91
CA HIS A 254 -4.04 23.55 -5.18
C HIS A 254 -3.52 24.99 -5.08
N HIS A 255 -2.20 25.15 -5.05
CA HIS A 255 -1.59 26.43 -5.41
C HIS A 255 -1.61 26.55 -6.93
N HIS A 256 -2.63 27.26 -7.40
CA HIS A 256 -2.74 27.84 -8.74
C HIS A 256 -1.59 28.79 -9.06
#